data_AF-A0A7G8GZN1-F1
#
_entry.id   AF-A0A7G8GZN1-F1
#
_cell.length_a   1.000
_cell.length_b   1.000
_cell.length_c   1.000
_cell.angle_alpha   90.00
_cell.angle_beta   90.00
_cell.angle_gamma   90.00
#
_symmetry.space_group_name_H-M   'P 1'
#
loop_
_entity.id
_entity.type
_entity.pdbx_description
1 polymer ?
#
loop_
_entity_poly.entity_id
_entity_poly.type
_entity_poly.pdbx_seq_one_letter_code
_entity_poly.pdbx_strand_id
1 'polypeptide(L)'
;MFPRLAEHYRSVVEDLVMSLQALASSLQSAGFTATCYSCGDGRDGHGASFVADIGDGHMVRFLVSDFGISWVESRNGRELVKLEGAEAIQELQRMADLAQEGQVRAMQPLAQAA
;
A
#
# COMPACT_ATOMS: atom_id res chain seq x y z
N MET A 1 -28.51 -2.66 -8.73
CA MET A 1 -28.15 -2.13 -10.07
C MET A 1 -26.67 -2.30 -10.41
N PHE A 2 -25.75 -2.40 -9.43
CA PHE A 2 -24.30 -2.50 -9.69
C PHE A 2 -23.58 -3.76 -9.14
N PRO A 3 -24.22 -4.95 -9.07
CA PRO A 3 -23.60 -6.13 -8.43
C PRO A 3 -22.30 -6.55 -9.15
N ARG A 4 -22.26 -6.47 -10.48
CA ARG A 4 -21.05 -6.77 -11.27
C ARG A 4 -19.88 -5.84 -10.95
N LEU A 5 -20.16 -4.56 -10.70
CA LEU A 5 -19.12 -3.60 -10.32
C LEU A 5 -18.57 -3.94 -8.92
N ALA A 6 -19.45 -4.30 -7.99
CA ALA A 6 -19.05 -4.71 -6.64
C ALA A 6 -18.29 -6.05 -6.61
N GLU A 7 -18.65 -7.01 -7.46
CA GLU A 7 -17.91 -8.27 -7.65
C GLU A 7 -16.53 -8.01 -8.26
N HIS A 8 -16.46 -7.16 -9.29
CA HIS A 8 -15.18 -6.79 -9.89
C HIS A 8 -14.27 -6.07 -8.89
N TYR A 9 -14.81 -5.15 -8.10
CA TYR A 9 -14.04 -4.46 -7.07
C TYR A 9 -13.48 -5.44 -6.02
N ARG A 10 -14.30 -6.41 -5.56
CA ARG A 10 -13.84 -7.46 -4.64
C ARG A 10 -12.70 -8.30 -5.22
N SER A 11 -12.81 -8.70 -6.48
CA SER A 11 -11.72 -9.42 -7.17
C SER A 11 -10.43 -8.59 -7.24
N VAL A 12 -10.54 -7.29 -7.53
CA VAL A 12 -9.38 -6.37 -7.53
C VAL A 12 -8.77 -6.24 -6.14
N VAL A 13 -9.59 -6.19 -5.08
CA VAL A 13 -9.11 -6.15 -3.70
C VAL A 13 -8.33 -7.43 -3.36
N GLU A 14 -8.83 -8.61 -3.72
CA GLU A 14 -8.14 -9.88 -3.51
C GLU A 14 -6.77 -9.93 -4.20
N ASP A 15 -6.70 -9.54 -5.48
CA ASP A 15 -5.46 -9.45 -6.24
C ASP A 15 -4.46 -8.46 -5.61
N LEU A 16 -4.98 -7.34 -5.09
CA LEU A 16 -4.16 -6.33 -4.44
C LEU A 16 -3.59 -6.84 -3.12
N VAL A 17 -4.37 -7.59 -2.31
CA VAL A 17 -3.87 -8.21 -1.08
C VAL A 17 -2.69 -9.14 -1.37
N MET A 18 -2.79 -9.99 -2.39
CA MET A 18 -1.69 -10.86 -2.80
C MET A 18 -0.45 -10.08 -3.24
N SER A 19 -0.66 -8.99 -3.99
CA SER A 19 0.42 -8.10 -4.45
C SER A 19 1.12 -7.40 -3.28
N LEU A 20 0.38 -6.95 -2.26
CA LEU A 20 0.93 -6.30 -1.06
C LEU A 20 1.75 -7.27 -0.20
N GLN A 21 1.32 -8.53 -0.09
CA GLN A 21 2.08 -9.57 0.60
C GLN A 21 3.41 -9.86 -0.10
N ALA A 22 3.41 -9.95 -1.43
CA ALA A 22 4.61 -10.12 -2.23
C ALA A 22 5.55 -8.92 -2.11
N LEU A 23 5.02 -7.69 -2.19
CA LEU A 23 5.80 -6.46 -2.03
C LEU A 23 6.46 -6.39 -0.65
N ALA A 24 5.72 -6.69 0.43
CA ALA A 24 6.27 -6.73 1.78
C ALA A 24 7.42 -7.73 1.90
N SER A 25 7.26 -8.94 1.33
CA SER A 25 8.29 -9.98 1.34
C SER A 25 9.54 -9.56 0.55
N SER A 26 9.37 -8.87 -0.58
CA SER A 26 10.47 -8.33 -1.39
C SER A 26 11.26 -7.26 -0.61
N LEU A 27 10.56 -6.32 0.02
CA LEU A 27 11.18 -5.27 0.83
C LEU A 27 11.92 -5.82 2.06
N GLN A 28 11.34 -6.80 2.74
CA GLN A 28 12.01 -7.51 3.83
C GLN A 28 13.31 -8.16 3.36
N SER A 29 13.29 -8.81 2.19
CA SER A 29 14.48 -9.45 1.60
C SER A 29 15.57 -8.43 1.24
N ALA A 30 15.18 -7.19 0.94
CA ALA A 30 16.09 -6.07 0.71
C ALA A 30 16.53 -5.33 2.00
N GLY A 31 16.12 -5.80 3.19
CA GLY A 31 16.54 -5.26 4.48
C GLY A 31 15.69 -4.10 5.02
N PHE A 32 14.49 -3.90 4.48
CA PHE A 32 13.53 -2.92 4.97
C PHE A 32 12.54 -3.54 5.97
N THR A 33 12.04 -2.73 6.91
CA THR A 33 10.93 -3.14 7.77
C THR A 33 9.63 -2.96 7.00
N ALA A 34 9.08 -4.04 6.46
CA ALA A 34 7.78 -4.03 5.79
C ALA A 34 6.86 -5.12 6.36
N THR A 35 5.56 -4.86 6.46
CA THR A 35 4.56 -5.83 6.92
C THR A 35 3.28 -5.67 6.11
N CYS A 36 2.58 -6.78 5.89
CA CYS A 36 1.27 -6.79 5.27
C CYS A 36 0.35 -7.69 6.10
N TYR A 37 -0.65 -7.09 6.74
CA TYR A 37 -1.67 -7.80 7.50
C TYR A 37 -2.94 -7.88 6.67
N SER A 38 -3.34 -9.09 6.27
CA SER A 38 -4.62 -9.32 5.62
C SER A 38 -5.72 -9.56 6.67
N CYS A 39 -6.89 -8.97 6.46
CA CYS A 39 -8.10 -9.30 7.22
C CYS A 39 -9.06 -10.10 6.32
N GLY A 40 -9.79 -11.04 6.92
CA GLY A 40 -10.78 -11.89 6.25
C GLY A 40 -10.38 -13.35 6.23
N ASP A 41 -11.22 -14.23 6.77
CA ASP A 41 -11.09 -15.69 6.72
C ASP A 41 -11.74 -16.31 5.46
N GLY A 42 -11.83 -15.51 4.39
CA GLY A 42 -12.36 -15.93 3.09
C GLY A 42 -13.88 -15.96 2.98
N ARG A 43 -14.63 -15.48 4.00
CA ARG A 43 -16.10 -15.49 3.98
C ARG A 43 -16.77 -14.12 3.94
N ASP A 44 -16.27 -13.12 4.66
CA ASP A 44 -16.84 -11.77 4.63
C ASP A 44 -15.76 -10.70 4.90
N GLY A 45 -15.38 -9.95 3.86
CA GLY A 45 -14.48 -8.81 3.94
C GLY A 45 -13.05 -9.14 3.51
N HIS A 46 -12.65 -8.63 2.35
CA HIS A 46 -11.27 -8.72 1.87
C HIS A 46 -10.58 -7.38 2.12
N GLY A 47 -9.36 -7.43 2.63
CA GLY A 47 -8.56 -6.23 2.79
C GLY A 47 -7.19 -6.51 3.38
N ALA A 48 -6.33 -5.50 3.30
CA ALA A 48 -5.01 -5.54 3.90
C ALA A 48 -4.56 -4.17 4.37
N SER A 49 -3.71 -4.19 5.40
CA SER A 49 -2.88 -3.07 5.82
C SER A 49 -1.42 -3.41 5.53
N PHE A 50 -0.86 -2.74 4.54
CA PHE A 50 0.56 -2.75 4.24
C PHE A 50 1.24 -1.55 4.91
N VAL A 51 2.37 -1.79 5.56
CA VAL A 51 3.20 -0.74 6.20
C VAL A 51 4.66 -1.01 5.88
N ALA A 52 5.39 0.03 5.48
CA ALA A 52 6.83 -0.03 5.26
C ALA A 52 7.57 1.17 5.86
N ASP A 53 8.66 0.90 6.57
CA ASP A 53 9.70 1.89 6.89
C ASP A 53 10.70 1.92 5.74
N ILE A 54 10.79 3.05 5.07
CA ILE A 54 11.67 3.25 3.91
C ILE A 54 12.91 4.10 4.26
N GLY A 55 13.16 4.35 5.54
CA GLY A 55 14.33 5.05 6.07
C GLY A 55 14.04 6.47 6.57
N ASP A 56 14.94 7.02 7.39
CA ASP A 56 14.87 8.40 7.92
C ASP A 56 13.55 8.76 8.63
N GLY A 57 12.94 7.74 9.25
CA GLY A 57 11.65 7.83 9.92
C GLY A 57 10.47 8.01 8.96
N HIS A 58 10.67 7.83 7.65
CA HIS A 58 9.65 7.89 6.62
C HIS A 58 8.92 6.54 6.53
N MET A 59 7.65 6.57 6.93
CA MET A 59 6.75 5.43 6.96
C MET A 59 5.67 5.61 5.91
N VAL A 60 5.42 4.55 5.16
CA VAL A 60 4.30 4.44 4.22
C VAL A 60 3.29 3.45 4.78
N ARG A 61 2.01 3.77 4.65
CA ARG A 61 0.89 2.84 4.90
C ARG A 61 -0.05 2.83 3.71
N PHE A 62 -0.34 1.64 3.20
CA PHE A 62 -1.38 1.41 2.19
C PHE A 62 -2.49 0.54 2.80
N LEU A 63 -3.73 1.01 2.72
CA LEU A 63 -4.91 0.27 3.14
C LEU A 63 -5.77 -0.04 1.91
N VAL A 64 -6.25 -1.27 1.83
CA VAL A 64 -7.28 -1.70 0.87
C VAL A 64 -8.35 -2.48 1.62
N SER A 65 -9.61 -2.22 1.29
CA SER A 65 -10.75 -3.02 1.70
C SER A 65 -11.90 -2.86 0.72
N ASP A 66 -12.99 -3.60 0.93
CA ASP A 66 -14.26 -3.41 0.22
C ASP A 66 -14.85 -1.99 0.36
N PHE A 67 -14.38 -1.19 1.32
CA PHE A 67 -14.86 0.18 1.58
C PHE A 67 -13.99 1.27 0.97
N GLY A 68 -12.79 0.94 0.47
CA GLY A 68 -11.89 1.95 -0.09
C GLY A 68 -10.42 1.60 -0.04
N ILE A 69 -9.63 2.49 -0.65
CA ILE A 69 -8.19 2.38 -0.82
C ILE A 69 -7.55 3.70 -0.40
N SER A 70 -6.52 3.65 0.45
CA SER A 70 -5.80 4.83 0.90
C SER A 70 -4.29 4.60 0.97
N TRP A 71 -3.53 5.65 0.69
CA TRP A 71 -2.09 5.75 0.90
C TRP A 71 -1.82 6.87 1.91
N VAL A 72 -0.98 6.60 2.90
CA VAL A 72 -0.56 7.59 3.90
C VAL A 72 0.94 7.56 4.06
N GLU A 73 1.56 8.73 3.97
CA GLU A 73 2.95 8.92 4.36
C GLU A 73 2.99 9.61 5.72
N SER A 74 3.90 9.17 6.55
CA SER A 74 4.22 9.84 7.80
C SER A 74 5.72 9.90 8.00
N ARG A 75 6.19 10.92 8.69
CA ARG A 75 7.59 11.03 9.08
C ARG A 75 7.71 11.35 10.54
N ASN A 76 8.51 10.55 11.26
CA ASN A 76 8.70 10.70 12.71
C ASN A 76 7.36 10.75 13.48
N GLY A 77 6.40 9.92 13.06
CA GLY A 77 5.06 9.84 13.67
C GLY A 77 4.08 10.94 13.26
N ARG A 78 4.46 11.88 12.39
CA ARG A 78 3.56 12.92 11.86
C ARG A 78 3.11 12.57 10.46
N GLU A 79 1.79 12.50 10.25
CA GLU A 79 1.20 12.37 8.91
C GLU A 79 1.62 13.57 8.02
N LEU A 80 2.06 13.27 6.80
CA LEU A 80 2.48 14.24 5.80
C LEU A 80 1.44 14.39 4.70
N VAL A 81 0.96 13.25 4.17
CA VAL A 81 -0.01 13.20 3.07
C VAL A 81 -0.95 12.03 3.28
N LYS A 82 -2.18 12.20 2.81
CA LYS A 82 -3.14 11.13 2.65
C LYS A 82 -3.78 11.24 1.27
N LEU A 83 -3.67 10.15 0.51
CA LEU A 83 -4.28 9.99 -0.81
C LEU A 83 -5.31 8.87 -0.75
N GLU A 84 -6.33 8.97 -1.60
CA GLU A 84 -7.44 8.03 -1.66
C GLU A 84 -7.64 7.56 -3.12
N GLY A 85 -8.16 6.34 -3.30
CA GLY A 85 -8.53 5.82 -4.60
C GLY A 85 -7.36 5.73 -5.60
N ALA A 86 -7.51 6.37 -6.76
CA ALA A 86 -6.56 6.24 -7.87
C ALA A 86 -5.16 6.80 -7.55
N GLU A 87 -5.07 7.90 -6.81
CA GLU A 87 -3.78 8.50 -6.43
C GLU A 87 -3.01 7.59 -5.47
N ALA A 88 -3.71 6.93 -4.55
CA ALA A 88 -3.11 5.93 -3.68
C ALA A 88 -2.51 4.75 -4.46
N ILE A 89 -3.20 4.28 -5.50
CA ILE A 89 -2.72 3.20 -6.38
C ILE A 89 -1.48 3.65 -7.17
N GLN A 90 -1.43 4.90 -7.63
CA GLN A 90 -0.27 5.44 -8.34
C GLN A 90 0.98 5.44 -7.46
N GLU A 91 0.87 5.83 -6.19
CA GLU A 91 2.00 5.80 -5.27
C GLU A 91 2.42 4.39 -4.89
N LEU A 92 1.47 3.47 -4.76
CA LEU A 92 1.80 2.06 -4.58
C LEU A 92 2.59 1.51 -5.77
N GLN A 93 2.20 1.85 -7.00
CA GLN A 93 2.94 1.45 -8.19
C GLN A 93 4.35 2.06 -8.20
N ARG A 94 4.48 3.35 -7.90
CA ARG A 94 5.79 4.02 -7.79
C ARG A 94 6.70 3.31 -6.79
N MET A 95 6.17 2.92 -5.63
CA MET A 95 6.92 2.17 -4.63
C MET A 95 7.34 0.79 -5.14
N ALA A 96 6.45 0.08 -5.83
CA ALA A 96 6.74 -1.24 -6.39
C ALA A 96 7.84 -1.18 -7.46
N ASP A 97 7.84 -0.14 -8.30
CA ASP A 97 8.87 0.08 -9.32
C ASP A 97 10.24 0.35 -8.65
N LEU A 98 10.27 1.26 -7.67
CA LEU A 98 11.49 1.53 -6.90
C LEU A 98 11.98 0.30 -6.10
N ALA A 99 11.07 -0.56 -5.66
CA ALA A 99 11.43 -1.82 -4.99
C ALA A 99 12.12 -2.80 -5.94
N GLN A 100 11.67 -2.88 -7.19
CA GLN A 100 12.32 -3.70 -8.22
C GLN A 100 13.71 -3.17 -8.56
N GLU A 101 13.90 -1.86 -8.55
CA GLU A 101 15.18 -1.20 -8.81
C GLU A 101 16.14 -1.21 -7.59
N GLY A 102 15.65 -1.61 -6.40
CA GLY A 102 16.41 -1.54 -5.15
C GLY A 102 16.61 -0.12 -4.62
N GLN A 103 15.76 0.82 -5.03
CA GLN A 103 15.89 2.26 -4.79
C GLN A 103 14.80 2.85 -3.89
N VAL A 104 14.12 2.04 -3.09
CA VAL A 104 12.97 2.47 -2.26
C VAL A 104 13.31 3.63 -1.31
N ARG A 105 14.55 3.73 -0.81
CA ARG A 105 15.01 4.87 0.01
C ARG A 105 15.01 6.21 -0.74
N ALA A 106 15.03 6.17 -2.08
CA ALA A 106 14.96 7.36 -2.92
C ALA A 106 13.53 7.90 -3.06
N MET A 107 12.52 7.19 -2.54
CA MET A 107 11.14 7.67 -2.54
C MET A 107 11.03 8.95 -1.70
N GLN A 108 10.78 10.06 -2.38
CA GLN A 108 10.63 11.38 -1.76
C GLN A 108 9.20 11.54 -1.23
N PRO A 109 9.00 12.18 -0.05
CA PRO A 109 7.66 12.44 0.45
C PRO A 109 6.88 13.36 -0.49
N LEU A 110 5.62 13.05 -0.75
CA LEU A 110 4.77 13.86 -1.63
C LEU A 110 4.55 15.29 -1.10
N ALA A 111 4.57 15.47 0.22
CA ALA A 111 4.44 16.79 0.84
C ALA A 111 5.58 17.76 0.50
N GLN A 112 6.66 17.30 -0.14
CA GLN A 112 7.80 18.12 -0.57
C GLN A 112 7.78 18.45 -2.07
N ALA A 113 6.82 17.92 -2.83
CA ALA A 113 6.71 18.11 -4.28
C ALA A 113 5.69 19.19 -4.71
N ALA A 114 5.06 19.89 -3.75
CA ALA A 114 4.05 20.93 -3.95
C ALA A 114 4.56 22.33 -3.59
#